data_AF-A0A1E7GEK0-F1
#
_entry.id   AF-A0A1E7GEK0-F1
#
_cell.length_a   1.000
_cell.length_b   1.000
_cell.length_c   1.000
_cell.angle_alpha   90.00
_cell.angle_beta   90.00
_cell.angle_gamma   90.00
#
_symmetry.space_group_name_H-M   'P 1'
#
loop_
_entity.id
_entity.type
_entity.pdbx_description
1 polymer ?
#
loop_
_entity_poly.entity_id
_entity_poly.type
_entity_poly.pdbx_seq_one_letter_code
_entity_poly.pdbx_strand_id
1 'polypeptide(L)'
;MKKHVSKGDYQQTTGKRSEKKIPTGKLFGLRKFDLIQTEQGCGIVKGKRSSGYFAITDVMGNKIHDSVKVKQNCKRLRARTTTLLERKVVPVKVDAFLPHLSLRSEEGVSCL
;
A
#
# COMPACT_ATOMS: atom_id res chain seq x y z
N MET A 1 -8.91 -1.37 4.49
CA MET A 1 -7.87 -1.19 5.53
C MET A 1 -7.67 0.29 5.82
N LYS A 2 -7.41 0.65 7.08
CA LYS A 2 -7.30 2.04 7.56
C LYS A 2 -6.09 2.21 8.46
N LYS A 3 -5.32 3.27 8.27
CA LYS A 3 -4.17 3.63 9.11
C LYS A 3 -4.14 5.13 9.37
N HIS A 4 -3.94 5.52 10.62
CA HIS A 4 -3.75 6.91 11.00
C HIS A 4 -2.27 7.30 10.94
N VAL A 5 -2.00 8.49 10.42
CA VAL A 5 -0.67 9.08 10.33
C VAL A 5 -0.72 10.51 10.84
N SER A 6 0.42 11.01 11.32
CA SER A 6 0.54 12.41 11.76
C SER A 6 0.17 13.38 10.65
N LYS A 7 -0.18 14.63 10.99
CA LYS A 7 -0.45 15.69 10.01
C LYS A 7 0.81 16.20 9.32
N GLY A 8 1.92 16.26 10.06
CA GLY A 8 3.19 16.80 9.58
C GLY A 8 4.39 16.01 10.09
N ASP A 9 5.57 16.50 9.72
CA ASP A 9 6.82 16.08 10.31
C ASP A 9 7.10 17.07 11.45
N TYR A 10 7.04 16.62 12.70
CA TYR A 10 7.20 17.51 13.87
C TYR A 10 8.66 17.68 14.27
N GLN A 11 9.50 16.69 13.97
CA GLN A 11 10.95 16.81 14.14
C GLN A 11 11.53 17.69 13.02
N GLN A 12 12.04 18.86 13.39
CA GLN A 12 12.63 19.85 12.47
C GLN A 12 14.17 19.90 12.55
N THR A 13 14.75 19.38 13.63
CA THR A 13 16.19 19.41 13.90
C THR A 13 16.69 18.03 14.33
N THR A 14 17.99 17.82 14.20
CA THR A 14 18.70 16.62 14.63
C THR A 14 20.09 17.00 15.17
N GLY A 15 20.78 16.07 15.83
CA GLY A 15 22.06 16.31 16.53
C GLY A 15 21.92 16.33 18.05
N LYS A 16 23.04 16.26 18.76
CA LYS A 16 23.07 16.17 20.24
C LYS A 16 22.47 17.41 20.89
N ARG A 17 22.60 18.57 20.23
CA ARG A 17 22.09 19.88 20.65
C ARG A 17 21.18 20.50 19.60
N SER A 18 20.54 19.68 18.74
CA SER A 18 19.69 20.16 17.62
C SER A 18 20.42 21.05 16.61
N GLU A 19 21.74 20.91 16.47
CA GLU A 19 22.55 21.78 15.62
C GLU A 19 22.25 21.65 14.11
N LYS A 20 21.68 20.52 13.65
CA LYS A 20 21.40 20.28 12.23
C LYS A 20 19.91 20.46 11.94
N LYS A 21 19.57 21.45 11.11
CA LYS A 21 18.20 21.61 10.60
C LYS A 21 17.89 20.57 9.54
N ILE A 22 16.78 19.86 9.71
CA ILE A 22 16.30 18.88 8.73
C ILE A 22 15.66 19.65 7.58
N PRO A 23 16.01 19.36 6.31
CA PRO A 23 15.35 19.97 5.16
C PRO A 23 13.90 19.50 5.07
N THR A 24 13.00 20.30 5.63
CA THR A 24 11.56 20.10 5.58
C THR A 24 10.98 20.80 4.37
N GLY A 25 9.96 20.17 3.75
CA GLY A 25 9.38 20.64 2.50
C GLY A 25 9.09 19.52 1.51
N LYS A 26 8.48 19.93 0.39
CA LYS A 26 8.17 19.05 -0.74
C LYS A 26 9.45 18.79 -1.53
N LEU A 27 9.65 17.54 -1.93
CA LEU A 27 10.71 17.20 -2.87
C LEU A 27 10.04 16.80 -4.18
N PHE A 28 10.30 17.57 -5.25
CA PHE A 28 9.61 17.44 -6.54
C PHE A 28 8.08 17.46 -6.41
N GLY A 29 7.55 18.33 -5.55
CA GLY A 29 6.11 18.46 -5.31
C GLY A 29 5.49 17.37 -4.43
N LEU A 30 6.25 16.35 -4.03
CA LEU A 30 5.78 15.22 -3.24
C LEU A 30 6.20 15.32 -1.77
N ARG A 31 5.36 14.74 -0.90
CA ARG A 31 5.58 14.63 0.54
C ARG A 31 5.50 13.17 0.98
N LYS A 32 6.00 12.92 2.19
CA LYS A 32 5.72 11.66 2.89
C LYS A 32 4.21 11.43 2.96
N PHE A 33 3.80 10.19 2.77
CA PHE A 33 2.41 9.72 2.73
C PHE A 33 1.55 10.21 1.55
N ASP A 34 2.16 10.82 0.53
CA ASP A 34 1.45 11.02 -0.74
C ASP A 34 1.28 9.68 -1.46
N LEU A 35 0.15 9.51 -2.17
CA LEU A 35 -0.09 8.38 -3.05
C LEU A 35 0.43 8.72 -4.44
N ILE A 36 1.35 7.91 -4.94
CA ILE A 36 2.02 8.12 -6.22
C ILE A 36 1.88 6.89 -7.12
N GLN A 37 1.85 7.15 -8.41
CA GLN A 37 1.95 6.15 -9.46
C GLN A 37 3.26 6.34 -10.19
N THR A 38 3.98 5.23 -10.33
CA THR A 38 5.29 5.17 -10.98
C THR A 38 5.34 3.92 -11.85
N GLU A 39 6.33 3.82 -12.72
CA GLU A 39 6.55 2.62 -13.55
C GLU A 39 6.77 1.35 -12.72
N GLN A 40 7.34 1.51 -11.52
CA GLN A 40 7.61 0.42 -10.57
C GLN A 40 6.37 0.04 -9.73
N GLY A 41 5.23 0.71 -9.94
CA GLY A 41 3.97 0.45 -9.25
C GLY A 41 3.36 1.68 -8.58
N CYS A 42 2.21 1.44 -7.95
CA CYS A 42 1.42 2.43 -7.23
C CYS A 42 1.56 2.22 -5.72
N GLY A 43 1.77 3.30 -4.96
CA GLY A 43 1.80 3.19 -3.51
C GLY A 43 2.11 4.49 -2.81
N ILE A 44 2.41 4.38 -1.52
CA ILE A 44 2.55 5.52 -0.61
C ILE A 44 4.03 5.81 -0.37
N VAL A 45 4.40 7.09 -0.42
CA VAL A 45 5.78 7.53 -0.15
C VAL A 45 6.12 7.35 1.33
N LYS A 46 7.08 6.46 1.63
CA LYS A 46 7.54 6.21 3.02
C LYS A 46 8.51 7.27 3.51
N GLY A 47 9.42 7.74 2.67
CA GLY A 47 10.46 8.69 3.09
C GLY A 47 11.32 9.20 1.95
N LYS A 48 11.99 10.32 2.21
CA LYS A 48 12.92 10.99 1.30
C LYS A 48 14.34 10.46 1.51
N ARG A 49 15.06 10.13 0.45
CA ARG A 49 16.52 9.94 0.50
C ARG A 49 17.23 11.21 0.03
N SER A 50 18.44 11.45 0.55
CA SER A 50 19.29 12.59 0.16
C SER A 50 19.58 12.64 -1.34
N SER A 51 19.66 11.49 -1.99
CA SER A 51 19.91 11.33 -3.43
C SER A 51 18.72 11.66 -4.35
N GLY A 52 17.55 12.02 -3.80
CA GLY A 52 16.37 12.33 -4.60
C GLY A 52 15.53 11.12 -5.03
N TYR A 53 15.66 10.01 -4.30
CA TYR A 53 14.86 8.79 -4.47
C TYR A 53 13.85 8.61 -3.33
N PHE A 54 12.75 7.91 -3.62
CA PHE A 54 11.74 7.53 -2.62
C PHE A 54 11.57 6.02 -2.51
N ALA A 55 11.22 5.59 -1.31
CA ALA A 55 10.68 4.26 -1.06
C ALA A 55 9.15 4.29 -1.12
N ILE A 56 8.58 3.31 -1.82
CA ILE A 56 7.14 3.14 -1.98
C ILE A 56 6.70 1.94 -1.16
N THR A 57 5.64 2.14 -0.38
CA THR A 57 5.05 1.09 0.44
C THR A 57 3.54 1.04 0.30
N ASP A 58 2.98 -0.10 0.66
CA ASP A 58 1.56 -0.26 0.88
C ASP A 58 1.10 0.44 2.19
N VAL A 59 -0.20 0.55 2.44
CA VAL A 59 -0.77 1.13 3.68
C VAL A 59 -0.23 0.43 4.94
N MET A 60 0.01 -0.87 4.87
CA MET A 60 0.60 -1.64 5.99
C MET A 60 2.08 -1.40 6.21
N GLY A 61 2.76 -0.75 5.27
CA GLY A 61 4.21 -0.57 5.32
C GLY A 61 4.99 -1.70 4.65
N ASN A 62 4.30 -2.66 4.02
CA ASN A 62 4.93 -3.63 3.13
C ASN A 62 5.62 -2.88 1.99
N LYS A 63 6.88 -3.23 1.73
CA LYS A 63 7.69 -2.56 0.72
C LYS A 63 7.27 -3.02 -0.67
N ILE A 64 6.92 -2.05 -1.53
CA ILE A 64 6.65 -2.30 -2.95
C ILE A 64 7.94 -2.13 -3.74
N HIS A 65 8.60 -0.98 -3.57
CA HIS A 65 9.89 -0.72 -4.19
C HIS A 65 10.76 0.16 -3.30
N ASP A 66 12.07 -0.08 -3.33
CA ASP A 66 13.00 0.67 -2.51
C ASP A 66 13.34 2.03 -3.08
N SER A 67 13.78 2.11 -4.33
CA SER A 67 14.44 3.30 -4.87
C SER A 67 13.79 3.76 -6.16
N VAL A 68 12.68 4.48 -6.05
CA VAL A 68 12.02 5.08 -7.21
C VAL A 68 12.56 6.49 -7.46
N LYS A 69 12.95 6.74 -8.72
CA LYS A 69 13.48 8.01 -9.16
C LYS A 69 12.35 9.00 -9.39
N VAL A 70 12.31 10.04 -8.56
CA VAL A 70 11.15 10.93 -8.48
C VAL A 70 11.01 11.85 -9.69
N LYS A 71 12.14 12.18 -10.31
CA LYS A 71 12.19 13.07 -11.49
C LYS A 71 11.57 12.45 -12.75
N GLN A 72 11.44 11.12 -12.81
CA GLN A 72 10.99 10.40 -14.00
C GLN A 72 9.58 9.85 -13.75
N ASN A 73 8.65 10.14 -14.66
CA ASN A 73 7.33 9.51 -14.81
C ASN A 73 6.60 9.20 -13.48
N CYS A 74 6.63 10.14 -12.53
CA CYS A 74 5.97 10.01 -11.25
C CYS A 74 4.74 10.92 -11.20
N LYS A 75 3.56 10.32 -11.17
CA LYS A 75 2.30 11.04 -11.08
C LYS A 75 1.76 10.99 -9.65
N ARG A 76 1.46 12.16 -9.09
CA ARG A 76 0.75 12.25 -7.82
C ARG A 76 -0.73 11.91 -8.03
N LEU A 77 -1.21 10.85 -7.39
CA LEU A 77 -2.61 10.47 -7.44
C LEU A 77 -3.42 11.19 -6.37
N ARG A 78 -2.93 11.18 -5.13
CA ARG A 78 -3.61 11.81 -3.99
C ARG A 78 -2.60 12.47 -3.07
N ALA A 79 -3.01 13.61 -2.53
CA ALA A 79 -2.27 14.31 -1.49
C ALA A 79 -2.39 13.58 -0.15
N ARG A 80 -1.37 13.76 0.71
CA ARG A 80 -1.35 13.28 2.09
C ARG A 80 -2.63 13.66 2.83
N THR A 81 -3.22 12.66 3.45
CA THR A 81 -4.30 12.77 4.43
C THR A 81 -3.84 12.23 5.79
N THR A 82 -4.50 12.63 6.87
CA THR A 82 -4.24 12.09 8.22
C THR A 82 -4.67 10.63 8.36
N THR A 83 -5.56 10.18 7.48
CA THR A 83 -6.05 8.81 7.43
C THR A 83 -5.76 8.22 6.07
N LEU A 84 -4.94 7.17 6.04
CA LEU A 84 -4.66 6.37 4.85
C LEU A 84 -5.71 5.26 4.75
N LEU A 85 -6.35 5.20 3.59
CA LEU A 85 -7.42 4.24 3.30
C LEU A 85 -7.09 3.51 2.02
N GLU A 86 -7.22 2.19 2.06
CA GLU A 86 -7.07 1.32 0.91
C GLU A 86 -8.20 0.29 0.93
N ARG A 87 -8.84 0.11 -0.23
CA ARG A 87 -9.83 -0.94 -0.45
C ARG A 87 -9.09 -2.15 -1.00
N LYS A 88 -9.11 -3.25 -0.26
CA LYS A 88 -8.62 -4.55 -0.73
C LYS A 88 -9.82 -5.41 -1.05
N VAL A 89 -9.86 -5.97 -2.27
CA VAL A 89 -10.80 -7.03 -2.60
C VAL A 89 -10.19 -8.30 -2.06
N VAL A 90 -10.81 -8.88 -1.04
CA VAL A 90 -10.37 -10.16 -0.48
C VAL A 90 -11.09 -11.24 -1.27
N PRO A 91 -10.39 -12.13 -1.99
CA PRO A 91 -11.05 -13.25 -2.62
C PRO A 91 -11.61 -14.15 -1.53
N VAL A 92 -12.94 -14.23 -1.46
CA VAL A 92 -13.62 -15.17 -0.56
C VAL A 92 -13.45 -16.55 -1.18
N LYS A 93 -12.62 -17.39 -0.57
CA LYS A 93 -12.65 -18.82 -0.87
C LYS A 93 -13.93 -19.37 -0.26
N VAL A 94 -14.95 -19.56 -1.09
CA VAL A 94 -16.07 -20.42 -0.75
C VAL A 94 -15.55 -21.85 -0.80
N ASP A 95 -14.97 -22.30 0.31
CA ASP A 95 -14.70 -23.72 0.49
C ASP A 95 -16.07 -24.39 0.57
N ALA A 96 -16.42 -25.10 -0.51
CA ALA A 96 -17.68 -25.79 -0.65
C ALA A 96 -17.84 -26.77 0.53
N PHE A 97 -18.72 -26.41 1.46
CA PHE A 97 -19.35 -27.38 2.34
C PHE A 97 -20.20 -28.27 1.44
N LEU A 98 -19.65 -29.37 0.94
CA LEU A 98 -20.39 -30.38 0.20
C LEU A 98 -21.17 -31.20 1.23
N PRO A 99 -22.50 -31.04 1.40
CA PRO A 99 -23.27 -32.08 2.06
C PRO A 99 -23.19 -33.31 1.17
N HIS A 100 -22.69 -34.41 1.73
CA HIS A 100 -22.74 -35.74 1.12
C HIS A 100 -24.09 -35.97 0.41
N LEU A 101 -24.08 -35.98 -0.92
CA LEU A 101 -25.19 -36.53 -1.69
C LEU A 101 -24.86 -38.00 -1.85
N SER A 102 -25.46 -38.84 -1.00
CA SER A 102 -25.37 -40.29 -1.12
C SER A 102 -25.89 -40.70 -2.50
N LEU A 103 -25.05 -41.44 -3.22
CA LEU A 103 -25.37 -42.09 -4.48
C LEU A 103 -26.67 -42.90 -4.33
N ARG A 104 -27.69 -42.57 -5.13
CA ARG A 104 -28.76 -43.51 -5.45
C ARG A 104 -28.13 -44.63 -6.28
N SER A 105 -28.06 -45.82 -5.70
CA SER A 105 -27.78 -47.05 -6.43
C SER A 105 -28.93 -47.35 -7.37
N GLU A 106 -28.60 -47.61 -8.63
CA GLU A 106 -29.49 -48.19 -9.63
C GLU A 106 -29.80 -49.64 -9.23
N GLU A 107 -31.07 -50.01 -9.19
CA GLU A 107 -31.53 -51.39 -9.31
C GLU A 107 -32.68 -51.34 -10.33
N GLY A 108 -32.37 -51.84 -11.53
CA GLY A 108 -33.36 -52.01 -12.59
C GLY A 108 -34.33 -53.12 -12.23
N VAL A 109 -35.61 -52.92 -12.56
CA VAL A 109 -36.55 -54.04 -12.73
C VAL A 109 -37.27 -53.88 -14.06
N SER A 110 -36.87 -54.79 -14.94
CA SER A 110 -37.45 -55.27 -16.20
C SER A 110 -38.93 -54.94 -16.43
N CYS A 111 -39.23 -54.41 -17.62
CA CYS A 111 -40.53 -54.58 -18.25
C CYS A 111 -40.74 -56.04 -18.62
N LEU A 112 -41.88 -56.63 -18.24
CA LEU A 112 -42.80 -57.49 -19.00
C LEU A 112 -43.94 -57.98 -18.10
#